data_AF-A0A529TJF6-F1
#
_entry.id   AF-A0A529TJF6-F1
#
_cell.length_a   1.000
_cell.length_b   1.000
_cell.length_c   1.000
_cell.angle_alpha   90.00
_cell.angle_beta   90.00
_cell.angle_gamma   90.00
#
_symmetry.space_group_name_H-M   'P 1'
#
loop_
_entity.id
_entity.type
_entity.pdbx_description
1 polymer ?
#
loop_
_entity_poly.entity_id
_entity_poly.type
_entity_poly.pdbx_seq_one_letter_code
_entity_poly.pdbx_strand_id
1 'polypeptide(L)'
;MAIEERKYPGELASPQQVHELAEEYRKAANHLLQLGRPGKPLTRAPFRLAAIHAIELYLTALLLHSGHNPNQIRKMHHDLSARTERTLAAGLRLRAKTAKHLQSLSQNREYLITR
;
A
#
# COMPACT_ATOMS: atom_id res chain seq x y z
N MET A 1 38.47 -5.60 7.15
CA MET A 1 37.43 -4.77 6.53
C MET A 1 36.09 -5.32 7.01
N ALA A 2 35.43 -4.63 7.93
CA ALA A 2 34.15 -5.10 8.47
C ALA A 2 33.11 -5.07 7.36
N ILE A 3 32.48 -6.21 7.09
CA ILE A 3 31.31 -6.28 6.22
C ILE A 3 30.21 -5.57 7.00
N GLU A 4 29.96 -4.29 6.69
CA GLU A 4 28.72 -3.65 7.15
C GLU A 4 27.56 -4.49 6.62
N GLU A 5 26.84 -5.15 7.51
CA GLU A 5 25.52 -5.70 7.21
C GLU A 5 24.67 -4.54 6.68
N ARG A 6 24.58 -4.43 5.35
CA ARG A 6 23.67 -3.49 4.70
C ARG A 6 22.25 -3.91 5.06
N LYS A 7 21.73 -3.34 6.15
CA LYS A 7 20.32 -3.41 6.53
C LYS A 7 19.50 -3.06 5.30
N TYR A 8 18.47 -3.86 5.04
CA TYR A 8 17.67 -3.72 3.86
C TYR A 8 17.01 -2.32 3.82
N PRO A 9 16.92 -1.64 2.67
CA PRO A 9 16.28 -0.32 2.58
C PRO A 9 14.87 -0.33 3.19
N GLY A 10 14.65 0.50 4.22
CA GLY A 10 13.36 0.56 4.94
C GLY A 10 13.20 -0.43 6.11
N GLU A 11 14.21 -1.24 6.43
CA GLU A 11 14.20 -2.12 7.61
C GLU A 11 14.15 -1.36 8.95
N LEU A 12 14.60 -0.11 8.95
CA LEU A 12 14.58 0.79 10.11
C LEU A 12 13.45 1.82 10.05
N ALA A 13 12.59 1.78 9.03
CA ALA A 13 11.51 2.77 8.90
C ALA A 13 10.52 2.59 10.06
N SER A 14 10.32 3.65 10.83
CA SER A 14 9.34 3.63 11.92
C SER A 14 7.92 3.58 11.34
N PRO A 15 6.92 3.06 12.09
CA PRO A 15 5.52 3.11 11.68
C PRO A 15 5.08 4.53 11.25
N GLN A 16 5.58 5.55 11.95
CA GLN A 16 5.31 6.96 11.67
C GLN A 16 5.88 7.41 10.32
N GLN A 17 7.14 7.07 10.02
CA GLN A 17 7.76 7.41 8.73
C GLN A 17 7.04 6.75 7.55
N VAL A 18 6.60 5.49 7.72
CA VAL A 18 5.82 4.79 6.68
C VAL A 18 4.43 5.44 6.52
N HIS A 19 3.82 5.88 7.60
CA HIS A 19 2.55 6.60 7.55
C HIS A 19 2.69 7.96 6.82
N GLU A 20 3.74 8.72 7.11
CA GLU A 20 4.04 9.99 6.42
C GLU A 20 4.29 9.76 4.93
N LEU A 21 5.00 8.69 4.57
CA LEU A 21 5.17 8.29 3.17
C LEU A 21 3.84 7.96 2.50
N ALA A 22 2.93 7.27 3.21
CA ALA A 22 1.59 6.98 2.72
C ALA A 22 0.80 8.27 2.43
N GLU A 23 0.90 9.27 3.30
CA GLU A 23 0.27 10.58 3.09
C GLU A 23 0.79 11.28 1.84
N GLU A 24 2.11 11.25 1.58
CA GLU A 24 2.68 11.86 0.37
C GLU A 24 2.20 11.17 -0.90
N TYR A 25 2.11 9.83 -0.91
CA TYR A 25 1.53 9.11 -2.06
C TYR A 25 0.03 9.35 -2.22
N ARG A 26 -0.72 9.51 -1.12
CA ARG A 26 -2.13 9.90 -1.17
C ARG A 26 -2.31 11.28 -1.79
N LYS A 27 -1.49 12.26 -1.39
CA LYS A 27 -1.48 13.60 -2.00
C LYS A 27 -1.16 13.53 -3.49
N ALA A 28 -0.10 12.80 -3.86
CA ALA A 28 0.29 12.60 -5.25
C ALA A 28 -0.85 11.96 -6.07
N ALA A 29 -1.52 10.92 -5.54
CA ALA A 29 -2.67 10.31 -6.18
C ALA A 29 -3.77 11.35 -6.45
N ASN A 30 -4.12 12.19 -5.47
CA ASN A 30 -5.14 13.23 -5.67
C ASN A 30 -4.77 14.25 -6.76
N HIS A 31 -3.49 14.59 -6.92
CA HIS A 31 -3.04 15.42 -8.03
C HIS A 31 -3.15 14.69 -9.37
N LEU A 32 -2.73 13.42 -9.44
CA LEU A 32 -2.84 12.59 -10.64
C LEU A 32 -4.28 12.37 -11.09
N LEU A 33 -5.23 12.32 -10.14
CA LEU A 33 -6.64 12.18 -10.44
C LEU A 33 -7.16 13.31 -11.35
N GLN A 34 -6.64 14.53 -11.16
CA GLN A 34 -7.03 15.71 -11.94
C GLN A 34 -6.58 15.63 -13.41
N LEU A 35 -5.58 14.79 -13.72
CA LEU A 35 -5.11 14.57 -15.08
C LEU A 35 -5.98 13.55 -15.85
N GLY A 36 -6.88 12.86 -15.14
CA GLY A 36 -7.76 11.85 -15.69
C GLY A 36 -8.83 12.43 -16.62
N ARG A 37 -8.97 11.87 -17.81
CA ARG A 37 -9.93 12.31 -18.83
C ARG A 37 -11.14 11.35 -18.91
N PRO A 38 -12.38 11.86 -18.97
CA PRO A 38 -13.56 11.04 -19.22
C PRO A 38 -13.41 10.23 -20.51
N GLY A 39 -13.85 8.97 -20.51
CA GLY A 39 -13.75 8.08 -21.67
C GLY A 39 -12.34 7.62 -22.04
N LYS A 40 -11.28 7.99 -21.27
CA LYS A 40 -9.90 7.55 -21.49
C LYS A 40 -9.30 6.89 -20.24
N PRO A 41 -9.66 5.63 -19.92
CA PRO A 41 -9.30 4.95 -18.66
C PRO A 41 -7.80 4.90 -18.35
N LEU A 42 -6.95 4.81 -19.38
CA LEU A 42 -5.49 4.82 -19.25
C LEU A 42 -4.95 6.09 -18.59
N THR A 43 -5.61 7.23 -18.78
CA THR A 43 -5.19 8.49 -18.14
C THR A 43 -5.32 8.44 -16.61
N ARG A 44 -6.11 7.50 -16.08
CA ARG A 44 -6.28 7.27 -14.64
C ARG A 44 -5.38 6.15 -14.10
N ALA A 45 -4.63 5.45 -14.94
CA ALA A 45 -3.73 4.39 -14.49
C ALA A 45 -2.66 4.87 -13.48
N PRO A 46 -2.01 6.04 -13.68
CA PRO A 46 -1.06 6.56 -12.69
C PRO A 46 -1.70 6.86 -11.34
N PHE A 47 -2.91 7.45 -11.36
CA PHE A 47 -3.70 7.67 -10.15
C PHE A 47 -3.99 6.36 -9.42
N ARG A 48 -4.46 5.33 -10.13
CA ARG A 48 -4.76 4.01 -9.54
C ARG A 48 -3.54 3.42 -8.85
N LEU A 49 -2.38 3.41 -9.53
CA LEU A 49 -1.14 2.87 -8.97
C LEU A 49 -0.71 3.63 -7.72
N ALA A 50 -0.70 4.97 -7.76
CA ALA A 50 -0.34 5.80 -6.61
C ALA A 50 -1.29 5.60 -5.42
N ALA A 51 -2.60 5.49 -5.67
CA ALA A 51 -3.59 5.24 -4.63
C ALA A 51 -3.44 3.84 -4.00
N ILE A 52 -3.21 2.81 -4.82
CA ILE A 52 -2.95 1.44 -4.34
C ILE A 52 -1.70 1.42 -3.46
N HIS A 53 -0.63 2.11 -3.89
CA HIS A 53 0.60 2.17 -3.12
C HIS A 53 0.44 2.91 -1.79
N ALA A 54 -0.30 4.03 -1.76
CA ALA A 54 -0.64 4.71 -0.52
C ALA A 54 -1.38 3.79 0.46
N ILE A 55 -2.38 3.04 -0.03
CA ILE A 55 -3.12 2.05 0.80
C ILE A 55 -2.16 1.00 1.36
N GLU A 56 -1.28 0.46 0.52
CA GLU A 56 -0.31 -0.55 0.93
C GLU A 56 0.62 -0.06 2.06
N LEU A 57 1.04 1.21 1.98
CA LEU A 57 1.85 1.87 3.00
C LEU A 57 1.05 2.10 4.30
N TYR A 58 -0.22 2.53 4.24
CA TYR A 58 -1.06 2.64 5.44
C TYR A 58 -1.22 1.31 6.16
N LEU A 59 -1.49 0.23 5.41
CA LEU A 59 -1.59 -1.11 5.98
C LEU A 59 -0.27 -1.53 6.61
N THR A 60 0.86 -1.23 5.95
CA THR A 60 2.20 -1.53 6.48
C THR A 60 2.50 -0.75 7.76
N ALA A 61 2.20 0.55 7.81
CA ALA A 61 2.37 1.38 8.99
C ALA A 61 1.58 0.83 10.18
N LEU A 62 0.33 0.42 9.96
CA LEU A 62 -0.49 -0.19 11.00
C LEU A 62 0.11 -1.51 11.50
N LEU A 63 0.53 -2.41 10.61
CA LEU A 63 1.13 -3.67 11.00
C LEU A 63 2.40 -3.48 11.83
N LEU A 64 3.26 -2.54 11.42
CA LEU A 64 4.46 -2.17 12.18
C LEU A 64 4.09 -1.60 13.56
N HIS A 65 3.09 -0.71 13.62
CA HIS A 65 2.61 -0.15 14.89
C HIS A 65 2.05 -1.24 15.82
N SER A 66 1.40 -2.27 15.26
CA SER A 66 0.92 -3.44 15.99
C SER A 66 2.01 -4.46 16.34
N GLY A 67 3.29 -4.15 16.11
CA GLY A 67 4.43 -5.00 16.48
C GLY A 67 4.76 -6.13 15.51
N HIS A 68 4.21 -6.13 14.30
CA HIS A 68 4.58 -7.14 13.30
C HIS A 68 6.02 -6.94 12.82
N ASN A 69 6.70 -8.05 12.54
CA ASN A 69 8.09 -8.01 12.09
C ASN A 69 8.18 -7.45 10.65
N PRO A 70 9.04 -6.45 10.37
CA PRO A 70 9.24 -5.89 9.03
C PRO A 70 9.54 -6.94 7.94
N ASN A 71 10.27 -8.01 8.28
CA ASN A 71 10.59 -9.10 7.36
C ASN A 71 9.36 -9.93 6.98
N GLN A 72 8.41 -10.12 7.90
CA GLN A 72 7.13 -10.79 7.59
C GLN A 72 6.27 -9.93 6.68
N ILE A 73 6.27 -8.60 6.91
CA ILE A 73 5.53 -7.67 6.05
C ILE A 73 6.13 -7.63 4.64
N ARG A 74 7.46 -7.63 4.53
CA ARG A 74 8.16 -7.64 3.24
C ARG A 74 7.85 -8.89 2.41
N LYS A 75 7.75 -10.06 3.04
CA LYS A 75 7.38 -11.31 2.37
C LYS A 75 5.98 -11.28 1.74
N MET A 76 5.12 -10.35 2.15
CA MET A 76 3.83 -10.15 1.50
C MET A 76 3.93 -9.37 0.17
N HIS A 77 5.11 -8.86 -0.22
CA HIS A 77 5.36 -8.16 -1.49
C HIS A 77 4.33 -7.07 -1.80
N HIS A 78 3.49 -7.21 -2.84
CA HIS A 78 2.39 -6.30 -3.17
C HIS A 78 1.00 -6.94 -2.92
N ASP A 79 0.95 -7.98 -2.09
CA ASP A 79 -0.29 -8.65 -1.75
C ASP A 79 -1.11 -7.83 -0.76
N LEU A 80 -1.98 -6.97 -1.31
CA LEU A 80 -2.94 -6.19 -0.53
C LEU A 80 -3.95 -7.08 0.20
N SER A 81 -4.25 -8.27 -0.30
CA SER A 81 -5.21 -9.17 0.35
C SER A 81 -4.63 -9.67 1.67
N ALA A 82 -3.41 -10.22 1.63
CA ALA A 82 -2.69 -10.69 2.82
C ALA A 82 -2.50 -9.56 3.86
N ARG A 83 -2.11 -8.36 3.41
CA ARG A 83 -1.98 -7.19 4.31
C ARG A 83 -3.32 -6.81 4.95
N THR A 84 -4.38 -6.75 4.15
CA THR A 84 -5.72 -6.41 4.64
C THR A 84 -6.16 -7.39 5.71
N GLU A 85 -6.04 -8.70 5.46
CA GLU A 85 -6.38 -9.73 6.45
C GLU A 85 -5.63 -9.56 7.77
N ARG A 86 -4.31 -9.35 7.71
CA ARG A 86 -3.48 -9.12 8.91
C ARG A 86 -3.88 -7.85 9.66
N THR A 87 -4.18 -6.76 8.95
CA THR A 87 -4.60 -5.51 9.59
C THR A 87 -6.00 -5.60 10.22
N LEU A 88 -6.93 -6.36 9.62
CA LEU A 88 -8.24 -6.64 10.22
C LEU A 88 -8.07 -7.41 11.53
N ALA A 89 -7.20 -8.43 11.54
CA ALA A 89 -6.84 -9.17 12.76
C ALA A 89 -6.15 -8.29 13.81
N ALA A 90 -5.40 -7.26 13.37
CA ALA A 90 -4.77 -6.26 14.24
C ALA A 90 -5.75 -5.17 14.75
N GLY A 91 -7.04 -5.25 14.41
CA GLY A 91 -8.09 -4.36 14.92
C GLY A 91 -8.55 -3.27 13.96
N LEU A 92 -8.07 -3.24 12.70
CA LEU A 92 -8.60 -2.33 11.69
C LEU A 92 -10.08 -2.64 11.43
N ARG A 93 -10.93 -1.62 11.54
CA ARG A 93 -12.37 -1.74 11.26
C ARG A 93 -12.69 -1.10 9.92
N LEU A 94 -12.89 -1.93 8.90
CA LEU A 94 -13.36 -1.50 7.59
C LEU A 94 -14.82 -1.90 7.38
N ARG A 95 -15.55 -1.12 6.57
CA ARG A 95 -16.83 -1.58 6.02
C ARG A 95 -16.58 -2.85 5.20
N ALA A 96 -17.49 -3.82 5.28
CA ALA A 96 -17.35 -5.11 4.58
C ALA A 96 -17.10 -4.94 3.07
N LYS A 97 -17.76 -3.97 2.43
CA LYS A 97 -17.55 -3.65 1.00
C LYS A 97 -16.12 -3.16 0.72
N THR A 98 -15.55 -2.36 1.62
CA THR A 98 -14.18 -1.83 1.49
C THR A 98 -13.16 -2.94 1.64
N ALA A 99 -13.32 -3.81 2.65
CA ALA A 99 -12.42 -4.96 2.84
C ALA A 99 -12.41 -5.89 1.61
N LYS A 100 -13.60 -6.24 1.09
CA LYS A 100 -13.72 -7.03 -0.14
C LYS A 100 -13.09 -6.33 -1.35
N HIS A 101 -13.26 -5.02 -1.47
CA HIS A 101 -12.65 -4.27 -2.55
C HIS A 101 -11.12 -4.32 -2.49
N LEU A 102 -10.50 -4.12 -1.32
CA LEU A 102 -9.04 -4.22 -1.16
C LEU A 102 -8.50 -5.60 -1.54
N GLN A 103 -9.21 -6.67 -1.18
CA GLN A 103 -8.87 -8.04 -1.59
C GLN A 103 -8.92 -8.18 -3.12
N SER A 104 -9.95 -7.62 -3.77
CA SER A 104 -10.08 -7.67 -5.23
C SER A 104 -8.99 -6.90 -5.98
N LEU A 105 -8.46 -5.80 -5.42
CA LEU A 105 -7.38 -5.01 -6.03
C LEU A 105 -6.10 -5.85 -6.23
N SER A 106 -5.77 -6.70 -5.24
CA SER A 106 -4.62 -7.62 -5.29
C SER A 106 -4.82 -8.69 -6.35
N GLN A 107 -6.01 -9.33 -6.35
CA GLN A 107 -6.35 -10.42 -7.27
C GLN A 107 -6.39 -9.97 -8.73
N ASN A 108 -6.98 -8.80 -8.99
CA ASN A 108 -7.16 -8.27 -10.33
C ASN A 108 -5.90 -7.61 -10.88
N ARG A 109 -4.84 -7.47 -10.06
CA ARG A 109 -3.64 -6.68 -10.37
C ARG A 109 -4.03 -5.34 -10.96
N GLU A 110 -4.85 -4.58 -10.25
CA GLU A 110 -5.60 -3.44 -10.80
C GLU A 110 -4.70 -2.33 -11.42
N TYR A 111 -3.42 -2.32 -11.05
CA TYR A 111 -2.38 -1.48 -11.63
C TYR A 111 -1.91 -1.91 -13.04
N LEU A 112 -2.17 -3.14 -13.47
CA LEU A 112 -1.88 -3.65 -14.83
C LEU A 112 -3.08 -3.51 -15.79
N ILE A 113 -4.25 -3.13 -15.27
CA ILE A 113 -5.47 -3.03 -16.08
C ILE A 113 -5.42 -1.76 -16.93
N THR A 114 -5.57 -1.92 -18.24
CA THR A 114 -5.55 -0.82 -19.24
C THR A 114 -6.93 -0.28 -19.61
N ARG A 115 -7.99 -1.00 -19.24
CA ARG A 115 -9.41 -0.73 -19.58
C ARG A 115 -10.14 0.12 -18.55
#